data_AF-A0A7S3LF64-F1
#
_entry.id   AF-A0A7S3LF64-F1
#
_cell.length_a   1.000
_cell.length_b   1.000
_cell.length_c   1.000
_cell.angle_alpha   90.00
_cell.angle_beta   90.00
_cell.angle_gamma   90.00
#
_symmetry.space_group_name_H-M   'P 1'
#
loop_
_entity.id
_entity.type
_entity.pdbx_description
1 polymer ?
#
loop_
_entity_poly.entity_id
_entity_poly.type
_entity_poly.pdbx_seq_one_letter_code
_entity_poly.pdbx_strand_id
1 'polypeptide(L)'
;MAAFASPGMLEGNRKRKNVTYDDGLTEKQFLRIMEQQAVEDEKQSKKKQRTSKSPASMSSRSSPAPEEELDESPIGTSSGLTDWTFRKLISCSKSVVALKDPSTKRRLSDIFIEKPDPSQFPDYYEIIDKPIAINDILRKCRAKLYVDLQEFKADWTLMFANARKFNGEDSWVVEDAVALQRELERVLKKNGFSDDSVPISKKKKLRIK
;
A
#
# COMPACT_ATOMS: atom_id res chain seq x y z
N MET A 1 -7.64 50.56 -37.97
CA MET A 1 -8.51 51.42 -37.14
C MET A 1 -8.49 50.91 -35.72
N ALA A 2 -8.13 51.79 -34.79
CA ALA A 2 -7.91 51.52 -33.38
C ALA A 2 -9.21 51.64 -32.56
N ALA A 3 -9.27 50.95 -31.41
CA ALA A 3 -9.61 51.47 -30.07
C ALA A 3 -9.72 50.29 -29.08
N PHE A 4 -8.80 50.10 -28.12
CA PHE A 4 -8.63 50.76 -26.81
C PHE A 4 -9.41 50.09 -25.66
N ALA A 5 -8.66 49.53 -24.69
CA ALA A 5 -8.81 49.72 -23.23
C ALA A 5 -8.66 48.42 -22.39
N SER A 6 -7.45 48.20 -21.85
CA SER A 6 -7.23 47.76 -20.45
C SER A 6 -7.20 49.03 -19.57
N PRO A 7 -7.35 49.03 -18.22
CA PRO A 7 -6.86 48.01 -17.26
C PRO A 7 -7.67 47.80 -15.94
N GLY A 8 -7.28 46.80 -15.13
CA GLY A 8 -7.69 46.73 -13.71
C GLY A 8 -7.25 45.44 -12.98
N MET A 9 -6.20 45.52 -12.17
CA MET A 9 -5.71 44.48 -11.26
C MET A 9 -6.54 44.40 -9.97
N LEU A 10 -6.76 43.20 -9.39
CA LEU A 10 -7.05 43.01 -7.96
C LEU A 10 -6.60 41.61 -7.48
N GLU A 11 -5.67 41.57 -6.52
CA GLU A 11 -5.26 40.37 -5.77
C GLU A 11 -6.42 39.65 -5.07
N GLY A 12 -6.53 38.33 -5.30
CA GLY A 12 -7.45 37.44 -4.59
C GLY A 12 -6.76 36.65 -3.48
N ASN A 13 -6.69 37.21 -2.27
CA ASN A 13 -6.30 36.50 -1.04
C ASN A 13 -7.37 35.45 -0.67
N ARG A 14 -7.11 34.16 -0.88
CA ARG A 14 -8.01 33.07 -0.42
C ARG A 14 -7.85 32.87 1.08
N LYS A 15 -8.74 33.47 1.87
CA LYS A 15 -8.94 33.14 3.30
C LYS A 15 -9.44 31.69 3.41
N ARG A 16 -8.79 30.88 4.25
CA ARG A 16 -9.23 29.51 4.58
C ARG A 16 -10.61 29.59 5.23
N LYS A 17 -11.59 28.90 4.65
CA LYS A 17 -12.95 28.82 5.19
C LYS A 17 -12.94 27.87 6.40
N ASN A 18 -13.50 28.32 7.51
CA ASN A 18 -13.74 27.51 8.69
C ASN A 18 -14.79 26.46 8.34
N VAL A 19 -14.47 25.17 8.53
CA VAL A 19 -15.40 24.06 8.27
C VAL A 19 -16.10 23.74 9.58
N THR A 20 -17.42 23.92 9.61
CA THR A 20 -18.29 23.54 10.72
C THR A 20 -18.93 22.20 10.38
N TYR A 21 -18.73 21.20 11.24
CA TYR A 21 -19.45 19.94 11.14
C TYR A 21 -20.84 20.10 11.77
N ASP A 22 -21.79 19.31 11.26
CA ASP A 22 -23.25 19.33 11.49
C ASP A 22 -23.70 19.09 12.95
N ASP A 23 -22.80 19.15 13.92
CA ASP A 23 -23.04 18.94 15.36
C ASP A 23 -22.73 20.20 16.21
N GLY A 24 -22.67 21.37 15.56
CA GLY A 24 -22.45 22.67 16.22
C GLY A 24 -21.05 22.92 16.80
N LEU A 25 -20.11 21.98 16.61
CA LEU A 25 -18.78 22.02 17.20
C LEU A 25 -17.70 22.49 16.21
N THR A 26 -16.86 23.43 16.63
CA THR A 26 -15.74 23.90 15.80
C THR A 26 -14.57 22.91 15.84
N GLU A 27 -13.78 22.85 14.75
CA GLU A 27 -12.58 22.00 14.63
C GLU A 27 -11.61 22.15 15.82
N LYS A 28 -11.51 23.37 16.38
CA LYS A 28 -10.67 23.67 17.55
C LYS A 28 -11.21 23.08 18.87
N GLN A 29 -12.53 22.98 19.02
CA GLN A 29 -13.15 22.32 20.16
C GLN A 29 -13.02 20.79 20.04
N PHE A 30 -13.13 20.25 18.83
CA PHE A 30 -12.95 18.82 18.56
C PHE A 30 -11.53 18.35 18.89
N LEU A 31 -10.51 19.10 18.48
CA LEU A 31 -9.10 18.83 18.82
C LEU A 31 -8.86 18.83 20.33
N ARG A 32 -9.48 19.77 21.06
CA ARG A 32 -9.35 19.85 22.52
C ARG A 32 -10.01 18.67 23.24
N ILE A 33 -11.16 18.19 22.76
CA ILE A 33 -11.83 17.02 23.33
C ILE A 33 -11.01 15.75 23.09
N MET A 34 -10.50 15.56 21.87
CA MET A 34 -9.62 14.42 21.54
C MET A 34 -8.34 14.42 22.38
N GLU A 35 -7.75 15.60 22.58
CA GLU A 35 -6.53 15.76 23.39
C GLU A 35 -6.83 15.53 24.88
N GLN A 36 -7.99 15.95 25.39
CA GLN A 36 -8.44 15.66 26.76
C GLN A 36 -8.71 14.17 26.98
N GLN A 37 -9.30 13.49 26.00
CA GLN A 37 -9.62 12.06 26.08
C GLN A 37 -8.34 11.19 26.07
N ALA A 38 -7.33 11.58 25.30
CA ALA A 38 -6.02 10.93 25.33
C ALA A 38 -5.31 11.07 26.69
N VAL A 39 -5.49 12.20 27.39
CA VAL A 39 -4.91 12.43 28.72
C VAL A 39 -5.65 11.67 29.83
N GLU A 40 -6.97 11.42 29.69
CA GLU A 40 -7.76 10.63 30.63
C GLU A 40 -7.45 9.12 30.53
N ASP A 41 -7.27 8.59 29.32
CA ASP A 41 -6.89 7.18 29.10
C ASP A 41 -5.47 6.87 29.63
N GLU A 42 -4.53 7.83 29.59
CA GLU A 42 -3.20 7.67 30.17
C GLU A 42 -3.23 7.61 31.73
N LYS A 43 -4.24 8.20 32.36
CA LYS A 43 -4.40 8.19 33.83
C LYS A 43 -5.03 6.89 34.35
N GLN A 44 -5.87 6.20 33.55
CA GLN A 44 -6.47 4.92 33.96
C GLN A 44 -5.49 3.74 33.92
N SER A 45 -4.53 3.76 32.98
CA SER A 45 -3.54 2.67 32.82
C SER A 45 -2.54 2.56 33.99
N LYS A 46 -2.26 3.65 34.72
CA LYS A 46 -1.32 3.66 35.86
C LYS A 46 -1.92 3.20 37.20
N LYS A 47 -3.25 3.04 37.32
CA LYS A 47 -3.92 2.68 38.60
C LYS A 47 -4.11 1.16 38.80
N LYS A 48 -4.03 0.34 37.76
CA LYS A 48 -4.25 -1.12 37.82
C LYS A 48 -3.04 -1.96 38.27
N GLN A 49 -1.88 -1.34 38.52
CA GLN A 49 -0.62 -2.07 38.81
C GLN A 49 -0.22 -2.12 40.30
N ARG A 50 -1.10 -1.72 41.24
CA ARG A 50 -0.76 -1.56 42.68
C ARG A 50 -1.65 -2.28 43.70
N THR A 51 -2.24 -3.43 43.38
CA THR A 51 -2.92 -4.28 44.39
C THR A 51 -2.66 -5.77 44.17
N SER A 52 -1.56 -6.29 44.72
CA SER A 52 -1.47 -7.61 45.40
C SER A 52 -0.02 -7.93 45.78
N LYS A 53 0.25 -7.89 47.09
CA LYS A 53 1.40 -8.52 47.79
C LYS A 53 0.79 -9.11 49.06
N SER A 54 0.81 -10.44 49.27
CA SER A 54 1.74 -11.21 50.13
C SER A 54 1.09 -12.58 50.49
N PRO A 55 1.70 -13.53 51.26
CA PRO A 55 3.04 -14.15 51.20
C PRO A 55 3.09 -15.71 51.47
N ALA A 56 4.32 -16.29 51.47
CA ALA A 56 4.84 -17.56 52.09
C ALA A 56 4.60 -18.93 51.38
N SER A 57 5.65 -19.66 50.90
CA SER A 57 6.57 -20.68 51.53
C SER A 57 5.95 -22.10 51.63
N MET A 58 6.56 -23.28 51.39
CA MET A 58 7.90 -23.82 51.10
C MET A 58 7.80 -25.21 50.39
N SER A 59 8.88 -25.61 49.69
CA SER A 59 9.55 -26.95 49.75
C SER A 59 9.60 -27.86 48.50
N SER A 60 10.85 -28.27 48.22
CA SER A 60 11.37 -29.48 47.52
C SER A 60 11.37 -29.48 45.98
N ARG A 61 12.35 -30.04 45.25
CA ARG A 61 13.77 -30.48 45.42
C ARG A 61 14.18 -31.03 44.02
N SER A 62 15.33 -30.61 43.48
CA SER A 62 16.24 -31.23 42.45
C SER A 62 15.66 -32.16 41.35
N SER A 63 15.92 -32.06 40.04
CA SER A 63 17.15 -31.76 39.27
C SER A 63 16.81 -31.64 37.74
N PRO A 64 17.75 -31.22 36.87
CA PRO A 64 17.48 -30.64 35.54
C PRO A 64 17.61 -31.62 34.36
N ALA A 65 16.85 -31.38 33.30
CA ALA A 65 17.01 -31.98 31.97
C ALA A 65 16.72 -30.90 30.91
N PRO A 66 17.37 -30.97 29.72
CA PRO A 66 17.75 -29.80 28.95
C PRO A 66 16.56 -29.11 28.30
N GLU A 67 16.52 -27.79 28.48
CA GLU A 67 15.70 -26.86 27.71
C GLU A 67 16.16 -26.93 26.24
N GLU A 68 15.33 -27.52 25.37
CA GLU A 68 15.36 -27.17 23.96
C GLU A 68 14.86 -25.73 23.86
N GLU A 69 15.78 -24.80 23.63
CA GLU A 69 15.45 -23.46 23.18
C GLU A 69 14.75 -23.57 21.81
N LEU A 70 13.43 -23.75 21.86
CA LEU A 70 12.56 -23.40 20.76
C LEU A 70 12.58 -21.88 20.68
N ASP A 71 13.51 -21.39 19.87
CA ASP A 71 13.48 -20.08 19.23
C ASP A 71 12.02 -19.76 18.87
N GLU A 72 11.40 -18.88 19.66
CA GLU A 72 10.19 -18.13 19.33
C GLU A 72 10.57 -17.16 18.19
N SER A 73 10.94 -17.75 17.04
CA SER A 73 10.87 -17.11 15.75
C SER A 73 9.40 -16.72 15.57
N PRO A 74 9.07 -15.42 15.42
CA PRO A 74 7.70 -15.06 15.11
C PRO A 74 7.35 -15.79 13.81
N ILE A 75 6.18 -16.43 13.80
CA ILE A 75 5.59 -17.12 12.65
C ILE A 75 5.50 -16.08 11.51
N GLY A 76 6.60 -15.96 10.77
CA GLY A 76 6.84 -14.95 9.77
C GLY A 76 6.52 -15.60 8.44
N THR A 77 5.52 -15.04 7.77
CA THR A 77 5.11 -15.37 6.42
C THR A 77 6.28 -15.87 5.57
N SER A 78 6.10 -17.02 4.92
CA SER A 78 7.06 -17.75 4.06
C SER A 78 7.54 -16.99 2.81
N SER A 79 7.42 -15.67 2.83
CA SER A 79 7.83 -14.75 1.78
C SER A 79 9.35 -14.64 1.78
N GLY A 80 9.98 -14.89 0.63
CA GLY A 80 11.41 -14.64 0.43
C GLY A 80 11.77 -13.15 0.35
N LEU A 81 10.79 -12.25 0.49
CA LEU A 81 10.97 -10.81 0.46
C LEU A 81 11.12 -10.22 1.87
N THR A 82 12.02 -9.24 1.99
CA THR A 82 12.22 -8.48 3.22
C THR A 82 11.18 -7.37 3.40
N ASP A 83 10.97 -6.91 4.63
CA ASP A 83 10.15 -5.73 4.95
C ASP A 83 10.56 -4.48 4.17
N TRP A 84 11.86 -4.28 3.98
CA TRP A 84 12.38 -3.19 3.18
C TRP A 84 11.94 -3.31 1.72
N THR A 85 11.94 -4.53 1.17
CA THR A 85 11.47 -4.81 -0.19
C THR A 85 9.98 -4.45 -0.32
N PHE A 86 9.12 -4.89 0.59
CA PHE A 86 7.70 -4.54 0.57
C PHE A 86 7.47 -3.03 0.65
N ARG A 87 8.18 -2.31 1.52
CA ARG A 87 8.10 -0.84 1.60
C ARG A 87 8.48 -0.18 0.27
N LYS A 88 9.51 -0.70 -0.39
CA LYS A 88 9.93 -0.23 -1.72
C LYS A 88 8.92 -0.53 -2.81
N LEU A 89 8.30 -1.72 -2.81
CA LEU A 89 7.23 -2.07 -3.76
C LEU A 89 6.02 -1.14 -3.59
N ILE A 90 5.58 -0.89 -2.35
CA ILE A 90 4.50 0.07 -2.05
C ILE A 90 4.88 1.47 -2.57
N SER A 91 6.13 1.91 -2.36
CA SER A 91 6.59 3.20 -2.88
C SER A 91 6.58 3.25 -4.41
N CYS A 92 6.94 2.17 -5.09
CA CYS A 92 6.88 2.07 -6.54
C CYS A 92 5.42 2.15 -7.03
N SER A 93 4.52 1.37 -6.44
CA SER A 93 3.10 1.41 -6.77
C SER A 93 2.48 2.79 -6.59
N LYS A 94 2.83 3.52 -5.53
CA LYS A 94 2.37 4.91 -5.33
C LYS A 94 2.84 5.84 -6.46
N SER A 95 4.07 5.65 -6.96
CA SER A 95 4.57 6.42 -8.11
C SER A 95 3.76 6.13 -9.38
N VAL A 96 3.45 4.86 -9.64
CA VAL A 96 2.62 4.44 -10.79
C VAL A 96 1.21 5.04 -10.70
N VAL A 97 0.59 4.96 -9.52
CA VAL A 97 -0.74 5.55 -9.25
C VAL A 97 -0.74 7.08 -9.42
N ALA A 98 0.39 7.74 -9.14
CA ALA A 98 0.49 9.18 -9.29
C ALA A 98 0.70 9.64 -10.75
N LEU A 99 0.87 8.71 -11.71
CA LEU A 99 1.09 9.04 -13.11
C LEU A 99 -0.10 9.80 -13.69
N LYS A 100 0.22 10.92 -14.34
CA LYS A 100 -0.76 11.78 -15.00
C LYS A 100 -0.43 11.89 -16.48
N ASP A 101 -1.48 11.97 -17.28
CA ASP A 101 -1.39 12.35 -18.67
C ASP A 101 -0.74 13.75 -18.80
N PRO A 102 0.31 13.93 -19.61
CA PRO A 102 0.98 15.21 -19.76
C PRO A 102 0.07 16.34 -20.27
N SER A 103 -0.89 16.01 -21.13
CA SER A 103 -1.74 16.97 -21.83
C SER A 103 -2.99 17.31 -21.01
N THR A 104 -3.73 16.30 -20.56
CA THR A 104 -5.01 16.44 -19.87
C THR A 104 -4.88 16.55 -18.36
N LYS A 105 -3.71 16.22 -17.80
CA LYS A 105 -3.45 16.12 -16.34
C LYS A 105 -4.32 15.10 -15.61
N ARG A 106 -5.10 14.29 -16.34
CA ARG A 106 -5.89 13.17 -15.81
C ARG A 106 -4.95 12.12 -15.22
N ARG A 107 -5.34 11.52 -14.10
CA ARG A 107 -4.59 10.41 -13.52
C ARG A 107 -4.96 9.13 -14.27
N LEU A 108 -3.96 8.45 -14.81
CA LEU A 108 -4.20 7.29 -15.68
C LEU A 108 -4.73 6.09 -14.88
N SER A 109 -4.39 6.02 -13.59
CA SER A 109 -4.75 4.90 -12.73
C SER A 109 -6.19 4.92 -12.23
N ASP A 110 -6.96 5.99 -12.42
CA ASP A 110 -8.25 6.21 -11.72
C ASP A 110 -9.23 5.05 -11.94
N ILE A 111 -9.34 4.53 -13.16
CA ILE A 111 -10.22 3.39 -13.50
C ILE A 111 -9.73 2.03 -13.00
N PHE A 112 -8.47 1.93 -12.56
CA PHE A 112 -7.85 0.70 -12.10
C PHE A 112 -7.80 0.60 -10.57
N ILE A 113 -8.30 1.62 -9.85
CA ILE A 113 -8.22 1.68 -8.38
C ILE A 113 -9.09 0.59 -7.73
N GLU A 114 -10.32 0.44 -8.20
CA GLU A 114 -11.31 -0.54 -7.74
C GLU A 114 -11.81 -1.37 -8.92
N LYS A 115 -12.30 -2.58 -8.63
CA LYS A 115 -12.96 -3.42 -9.64
C LYS A 115 -14.33 -2.82 -10.01
N PRO A 116 -14.83 -3.05 -11.24
CA PRO A 116 -16.20 -2.71 -11.60
C PRO A 116 -17.21 -3.33 -10.62
N ASP A 117 -18.28 -2.63 -10.27
CA ASP A 117 -19.34 -3.17 -9.41
C ASP A 117 -20.03 -4.36 -10.14
N PRO A 118 -20.05 -5.57 -9.55
CA PRO A 118 -20.66 -6.74 -10.18
C PRO A 118 -22.16 -6.59 -10.46
N SER A 119 -22.86 -5.74 -9.71
CA SER A 119 -24.29 -5.47 -9.92
C SER A 119 -24.53 -4.60 -11.16
N GLN A 120 -23.57 -3.74 -11.50
CA GLN A 120 -23.65 -2.82 -12.64
C GLN A 120 -22.98 -3.40 -13.89
N PHE A 121 -21.98 -4.27 -13.71
CA PHE A 121 -21.18 -4.86 -14.78
C PHE A 121 -21.11 -6.38 -14.64
N PRO A 122 -22.23 -7.12 -14.72
CA PRO A 122 -22.22 -8.58 -14.62
C PRO A 122 -21.36 -9.23 -15.71
N ASP A 123 -21.47 -8.76 -16.96
CA ASP A 123 -20.71 -9.27 -18.12
C ASP A 123 -19.19 -9.20 -17.92
N TYR A 124 -18.70 -8.22 -17.14
CA TYR A 124 -17.28 -8.12 -16.80
C TYR A 124 -16.81 -9.38 -16.06
N TYR A 125 -17.62 -9.90 -15.15
CA TYR A 125 -17.32 -11.08 -14.35
C TYR A 125 -17.60 -12.40 -15.09
N GLU A 126 -18.33 -12.35 -16.20
CA GLU A 126 -18.46 -13.48 -17.14
C GLU A 126 -17.22 -13.61 -18.04
N ILE A 127 -16.67 -12.47 -18.48
CA ILE A 127 -15.52 -12.42 -19.40
C ILE A 127 -14.18 -12.53 -18.65
N ILE A 128 -14.06 -11.95 -17.46
CA ILE A 128 -12.81 -11.87 -16.70
C ILE A 128 -12.75 -12.91 -15.60
N ASP A 129 -11.87 -13.90 -15.77
CA ASP A 129 -11.74 -15.05 -14.86
C ASP A 129 -11.21 -14.67 -13.46
N LYS A 130 -10.28 -13.71 -13.41
CA LYS A 130 -9.61 -13.27 -12.17
C LYS A 130 -9.60 -11.75 -12.07
N PRO A 131 -10.72 -11.13 -11.66
CA PRO A 131 -10.80 -9.69 -11.40
C PRO A 131 -9.79 -9.25 -10.35
N ILE A 132 -9.01 -8.21 -10.66
CA ILE A 132 -8.03 -7.61 -9.74
C ILE A 132 -7.92 -6.12 -10.02
N ALA A 133 -7.71 -5.33 -8.96
CA ALA A 133 -7.50 -3.89 -9.04
C ALA A 133 -6.27 -3.47 -8.21
N ILE A 134 -5.84 -2.21 -8.37
CA ILE A 134 -4.68 -1.65 -7.66
C ILE A 134 -4.84 -1.77 -6.15
N ASN A 135 -6.03 -1.55 -5.61
CA ASN A 135 -6.26 -1.68 -4.17
C ASN A 135 -6.04 -3.11 -3.66
N ASP A 136 -6.37 -4.13 -4.45
CA ASP A 136 -6.12 -5.53 -4.11
C ASP A 136 -4.61 -5.82 -4.08
N ILE A 137 -3.89 -5.38 -5.10
CA ILE A 137 -2.43 -5.52 -5.19
C ILE A 137 -1.74 -4.85 -4.00
N LEU A 138 -2.16 -3.61 -3.67
CA LEU A 138 -1.60 -2.86 -2.55
C LEU A 138 -1.97 -3.49 -1.19
N ARG A 139 -3.17 -4.05 -1.06
CA ARG A 139 -3.61 -4.78 0.15
C ARG A 139 -2.74 -6.01 0.36
N LYS A 140 -2.56 -6.82 -0.69
CA LYS A 140 -1.68 -8.00 -0.70
C LYS A 140 -0.23 -7.64 -0.37
N CYS A 141 0.26 -6.52 -0.91
CA CYS A 141 1.61 -6.02 -0.64
C CYS A 141 1.80 -5.56 0.81
N ARG A 142 0.82 -4.87 1.40
CA ARG A 142 0.87 -4.45 2.82
C ARG A 142 0.77 -5.62 3.79
N ALA A 143 -0.01 -6.63 3.43
CA ALA A 143 -0.14 -7.88 4.16
C ALA A 143 1.07 -8.83 3.97
N LYS A 144 2.09 -8.41 3.21
CA LYS A 144 3.31 -9.19 2.95
C LYS A 144 3.05 -10.58 2.38
N LEU A 145 2.04 -10.69 1.51
CA LEU A 145 1.56 -11.96 0.97
C LEU A 145 2.25 -12.40 -0.33
N TYR A 146 3.13 -11.58 -0.91
CA TYR A 146 3.89 -11.96 -2.10
C TYR A 146 5.13 -12.76 -1.71
N VAL A 147 5.29 -13.95 -2.29
CA VAL A 147 6.45 -14.81 -2.01
C VAL A 147 7.72 -14.24 -2.63
N ASP A 148 7.59 -13.67 -3.83
CA ASP A 148 8.67 -13.07 -4.59
C ASP A 148 8.21 -11.84 -5.41
N LEU A 149 9.17 -11.19 -6.08
CA LEU A 149 8.90 -10.05 -6.95
C LEU A 149 8.05 -10.42 -8.18
N GLN A 150 8.18 -11.66 -8.66
CA GLN A 150 7.50 -12.10 -9.88
C GLN A 150 6.00 -12.24 -9.64
N GLU A 151 5.58 -12.72 -8.46
CA GLU A 151 4.17 -12.77 -8.07
C GLU A 151 3.56 -11.36 -7.99
N PHE A 152 4.30 -10.39 -7.45
CA PHE A 152 3.87 -8.98 -7.45
C PHE A 152 3.71 -8.44 -8.88
N LYS A 153 4.68 -8.68 -9.76
CA LYS A 153 4.60 -8.26 -11.16
C LYS A 153 3.44 -8.94 -11.89
N ALA A 154 3.23 -10.24 -11.64
CA ALA A 154 2.17 -11.03 -12.26
C ALA A 154 0.78 -10.45 -11.97
N ASP A 155 0.52 -9.98 -10.74
CA ASP A 155 -0.77 -9.37 -10.38
C ASP A 155 -0.99 -8.02 -11.13
N TRP A 156 0.04 -7.20 -11.30
CA TRP A 156 -0.03 -6.00 -12.15
C TRP A 156 -0.28 -6.36 -13.62
N THR A 157 0.47 -7.33 -14.15
CA THR A 157 0.31 -7.80 -15.53
C THR A 157 -1.08 -8.37 -15.78
N LEU A 158 -1.63 -9.12 -14.82
CA LEU A 158 -3.00 -9.65 -14.87
C LEU A 158 -4.02 -8.51 -14.93
N MET A 159 -3.88 -7.47 -14.10
CA MET A 159 -4.75 -6.31 -14.14
C MET A 159 -4.79 -5.65 -15.52
N PHE A 160 -3.61 -5.44 -16.14
CA PHE A 160 -3.53 -4.86 -17.49
C PHE A 160 -4.04 -5.82 -18.57
N ALA A 161 -3.84 -7.14 -18.41
CA ALA A 161 -4.37 -8.13 -19.33
C ALA A 161 -5.91 -8.19 -19.29
N ASN A 162 -6.51 -8.09 -18.09
CA ASN A 162 -7.95 -8.01 -17.93
C ASN A 162 -8.53 -6.76 -18.62
N ALA A 163 -7.84 -5.62 -18.48
CA ALA A 163 -8.24 -4.39 -19.14
C ALA A 163 -8.26 -4.54 -20.68
N ARG A 164 -7.22 -5.18 -21.25
CA ARG A 164 -7.17 -5.50 -22.69
C ARG A 164 -8.27 -6.47 -23.13
N LYS A 165 -8.48 -7.53 -22.35
CA LYS A 165 -9.50 -8.57 -22.64
C LYS A 165 -10.91 -7.98 -22.71
N PHE A 166 -11.23 -7.02 -21.83
CA PHE A 166 -12.57 -6.43 -21.77
C PHE A 166 -12.78 -5.22 -22.70
N ASN A 167 -11.80 -4.31 -22.79
CA ASN A 167 -12.01 -3.01 -23.43
C ASN A 167 -11.57 -2.94 -24.91
N GLY A 168 -10.86 -3.94 -25.43
CA GLY A 168 -10.32 -3.94 -26.80
C GLY A 168 -9.04 -3.11 -26.94
N GLU A 169 -8.15 -3.50 -27.88
CA GLU A 169 -6.77 -2.99 -27.97
C GLU A 169 -6.66 -1.49 -28.26
N ASP A 170 -7.61 -0.92 -29.00
CA ASP A 170 -7.61 0.50 -29.40
C ASP A 170 -8.37 1.41 -28.41
N SER A 171 -8.77 0.89 -27.25
CA SER A 171 -9.47 1.69 -26.24
C SER A 171 -8.52 2.55 -25.42
N TRP A 172 -8.99 3.73 -25.01
CA TRP A 172 -8.26 4.63 -24.11
C TRP A 172 -7.89 3.95 -22.78
N VAL A 173 -8.69 2.96 -22.34
CA VAL A 173 -8.42 2.14 -21.15
C VAL A 173 -7.15 1.30 -21.36
N VAL A 174 -6.99 0.72 -22.55
CA VAL A 174 -5.78 -0.04 -22.89
C VAL A 174 -4.57 0.87 -23.08
N GLU A 175 -4.73 2.04 -23.69
CA GLU A 175 -3.67 3.03 -23.78
C GLU A 175 -3.14 3.42 -22.38
N ASP A 176 -4.05 3.68 -21.43
CA ASP A 176 -3.71 3.95 -20.04
C ASP A 176 -3.00 2.75 -19.37
N ALA A 177 -3.50 1.53 -19.60
CA ALA A 177 -2.89 0.31 -19.08
C ALA A 177 -1.45 0.16 -19.57
N VAL A 178 -1.19 0.42 -20.86
CA VAL A 178 0.16 0.36 -21.46
C VAL A 178 1.06 1.45 -20.86
N ALA A 179 0.56 2.68 -20.69
CA ALA A 179 1.32 3.76 -20.08
C ALA A 179 1.70 3.45 -18.62
N LEU A 180 0.75 2.93 -17.82
CA LEU A 180 0.98 2.51 -16.45
C LEU A 180 1.93 1.32 -16.34
N GLN A 181 1.85 0.35 -17.26
CA GLN A 181 2.76 -0.79 -17.32
C GLN A 181 4.21 -0.34 -17.55
N ARG A 182 4.43 0.57 -18.52
CA ARG A 182 5.75 1.15 -18.79
C ARG A 182 6.30 1.91 -17.59
N GLU A 183 5.45 2.68 -16.92
CA GLU A 183 5.84 3.41 -15.70
C GLU A 183 6.20 2.45 -14.56
N LEU A 184 5.45 1.36 -14.37
CA LEU A 184 5.75 0.32 -13.39
C LEU A 184 7.15 -0.28 -13.63
N GLU A 185 7.44 -0.72 -14.86
CA GLU A 185 8.74 -1.26 -15.23
C GLU A 185 9.87 -0.25 -14.97
N ARG A 186 9.65 1.01 -15.35
CA ARG A 186 10.60 2.10 -15.14
C ARG A 186 10.90 2.34 -13.65
N VAL A 187 9.87 2.38 -12.79
CA VAL A 187 10.08 2.64 -11.35
C VAL A 187 10.68 1.44 -10.63
N LEU A 188 10.32 0.22 -11.03
CA LEU A 188 10.90 -1.00 -10.47
C LEU A 188 12.40 -1.07 -10.78
N LYS A 189 12.77 -0.89 -12.06
CA LYS A 189 14.17 -0.85 -12.49
C LYS A 189 14.96 0.24 -11.76
N LYS A 190 14.41 1.45 -11.65
CA LYS A 190 15.03 2.57 -10.92
C LYS A 190 15.28 2.26 -9.44
N ASN A 191 14.48 1.37 -8.83
CA ASN A 191 14.62 0.97 -7.44
C ASN A 191 15.41 -0.34 -7.25
N GLY A 192 16.10 -0.83 -8.30
CA GLY A 192 16.96 -2.01 -8.22
C GLY A 192 16.24 -3.35 -8.44
N PHE A 193 14.99 -3.33 -8.88
CA PHE A 193 14.22 -4.52 -9.23
C PHE A 193 14.34 -4.81 -10.74
N SER A 194 15.54 -5.21 -11.17
CA SER A 194 15.80 -5.62 -12.56
C SER A 194 15.47 -7.11 -12.76
N ASP A 195 15.14 -7.50 -14.00
CA ASP A 195 14.88 -8.89 -14.37
C ASP A 195 16.15 -9.77 -14.36
N ASP A 196 17.32 -9.14 -14.42
CA ASP A 196 18.64 -9.79 -14.48
C ASP A 196 19.09 -10.49 -13.18
N SER A 197 18.26 -10.53 -12.13
CA SER A 197 18.54 -11.30 -10.91
C SER A 197 17.80 -12.63 -10.87
N VAL A 198 17.70 -13.34 -12.00
CA VAL A 198 17.55 -14.80 -11.96
C VAL A 198 18.81 -15.36 -11.32
N PRO A 199 18.76 -16.02 -10.15
CA PRO A 199 19.92 -16.76 -9.65
C PRO A 199 20.10 -17.97 -10.57
N ILE A 200 20.92 -17.83 -11.62
CA ILE A 200 21.52 -18.99 -12.27
C ILE A 200 22.39 -19.61 -11.19
N SER A 201 21.88 -20.72 -10.63
CA SER A 201 22.57 -21.59 -9.68
C SER A 201 24.07 -21.61 -9.99
N LYS A 202 24.88 -21.01 -9.10
CA LYS A 202 26.33 -21.05 -9.21
C LYS A 202 26.72 -22.53 -9.12
N LYS A 203 26.93 -23.19 -10.27
CA LYS A 203 27.56 -24.51 -10.31
C LYS A 203 28.89 -24.38 -9.58
N LYS A 204 29.00 -25.06 -8.42
CA LYS A 204 30.24 -25.17 -7.66
C LYS A 204 31.30 -25.71 -8.62
N LYS A 205 32.28 -24.87 -8.98
CA LYS A 205 33.46 -25.29 -9.71
C LYS A 205 34.26 -26.20 -8.78
N LEU A 206 34.14 -27.51 -8.95
CA LEU A 206 35.03 -28.47 -8.31
C LEU A 206 36.46 -28.12 -8.76
N ARG A 207 37.30 -27.70 -7.81
CA ARG A 207 38.76 -27.76 -7.96
C ARG A 207 39.13 -29.23 -7.84
N ILE A 208 39.41 -29.85 -8.98
CA ILE A 208 40.14 -31.12 -8.99
C ILE A 208 41.60 -30.77 -8.67
N LYS A 209 42.17 -31.55 -7.76
CA LYS A 209 43.48 -31.38 -7.12
C LYS A 209 44.63 -31.41 -8.12
#